data_AF-A0A2T2RI00-F1
#
_entry.id   AF-A0A2T2RI00-F1
#
_cell.length_a   1.000
_cell.length_b   1.000
_cell.length_c   1.000
_cell.angle_alpha   90.00
_cell.angle_beta   90.00
_cell.angle_gamma   90.00
#
_symmetry.space_group_name_H-M   'P 1'
#
loop_
_entity.id
_entity.type
_entity.pdbx_description
1 polymer ?
#
loop_
_entity_poly.entity_id
_entity_poly.type
_entity_poly.pdbx_seq_one_letter_code
_entity_poly.pdbx_strand_id
1 'polypeptide(L)'
;MAPDDPHEAIAHAAHLAPSGGNTQPWALALDDDELRLWVDHTKSSTLDQGFRGSYTALGAALLNARAAASAHARLGPIAFKPRTDGHDDEVVATMAFGDELDLDLAELSSWVADRHTNRKPGEPAVVAPATVEALRAAAAREGGAAHVVTHRETLGACATALAESDRLRYLTPWLHAELMSELRWPGHDALESGIDVRTLELDAAERAKLAVATRADVMAHLSAWDAGAALGEITHERVVSSSALVSRPNAPASACSRSRRCRSTPWPTPTTSPSSALSEHHSCARSTSGCAACWDWATVSSSCCCCG
;
A
#
# COMPACT_ATOMS: atom_id res chain seq x y z
N MET A 1 7.53 6.75 -20.02
CA MET A 1 6.62 7.59 -20.83
C MET A 1 5.33 6.82 -20.94
N ALA A 2 4.19 7.45 -20.64
CA ALA A 2 2.91 6.78 -20.77
C ALA A 2 2.65 6.44 -22.26
N PRO A 3 2.03 5.28 -22.56
CA PRO A 3 1.56 4.96 -23.91
C PRO A 3 0.59 6.02 -24.45
N ASP A 4 0.57 6.21 -25.77
CA ASP A 4 -0.38 7.12 -26.44
C ASP A 4 -1.78 6.50 -26.58
N ASP A 5 -1.85 5.15 -26.67
CA ASP A 5 -3.12 4.44 -26.71
C ASP A 5 -3.83 4.52 -25.35
N PRO A 6 -5.11 4.95 -25.29
CA PRO A 6 -5.83 5.09 -24.02
C PRO A 6 -5.90 3.81 -23.19
N HIS A 7 -6.10 2.65 -23.81
CA HIS A 7 -6.26 1.39 -23.09
C HIS A 7 -4.90 0.94 -22.51
N GLU A 8 -3.82 1.06 -23.29
CA GLU A 8 -2.46 0.83 -22.82
C GLU A 8 -2.06 1.80 -21.69
N ALA A 9 -2.44 3.08 -21.78
CA ALA A 9 -2.17 4.08 -20.75
C ALA A 9 -2.87 3.74 -19.43
N ILE A 10 -4.11 3.25 -19.48
CA ILE A 10 -4.88 2.79 -18.32
C ILE A 10 -4.20 1.59 -17.66
N ALA A 11 -3.83 0.57 -18.42
CA ALA A 11 -3.12 -0.60 -17.89
C ALA A 11 -1.74 -0.24 -17.33
N HIS A 12 -1.02 0.66 -18.00
CA HIS A 12 0.27 1.17 -17.52
C HIS A 12 0.13 1.88 -16.17
N ALA A 13 -0.86 2.76 -16.01
CA ALA A 13 -1.11 3.45 -14.75
C ALA A 13 -1.42 2.47 -13.60
N ALA A 14 -2.23 1.44 -13.88
CA ALA A 14 -2.51 0.37 -12.92
C ALA A 14 -1.22 -0.32 -12.43
N HIS A 15 -0.28 -0.57 -13.35
CA HIS A 15 1.00 -1.21 -13.04
C HIS A 15 1.92 -0.35 -12.17
N LEU A 16 1.79 0.97 -12.20
CA LEU A 16 2.57 1.91 -11.36
C LEU A 16 2.08 2.00 -9.90
N ALA A 17 1.03 1.24 -9.54
CA ALA A 17 0.52 1.23 -8.18
C ALA A 17 1.55 0.67 -7.18
N PRO A 18 1.56 1.19 -5.94
CA PRO A 18 2.40 0.63 -4.89
C PRO A 18 1.86 -0.71 -4.38
N SER A 19 2.76 -1.61 -3.98
CA SER A 19 2.43 -2.88 -3.30
C SER A 19 3.49 -3.23 -2.26
N GLY A 20 3.12 -4.03 -1.25
CA GLY A 20 4.06 -4.59 -0.29
C GLY A 20 5.12 -5.45 -1.00
N GLY A 21 6.40 -5.30 -0.64
CA GLY A 21 7.50 -5.98 -1.32
C GLY A 21 7.66 -5.60 -2.80
N ASN A 22 6.88 -4.64 -3.32
CA ASN A 22 6.68 -4.41 -4.75
C ASN A 22 6.35 -5.72 -5.52
N THR A 23 5.53 -6.60 -4.92
CA THR A 23 5.19 -7.90 -5.52
C THR A 23 4.15 -7.79 -6.64
N GLN A 24 3.44 -6.65 -6.72
CA GLN A 24 2.37 -6.39 -7.69
C GLN A 24 1.37 -7.55 -7.74
N PRO A 25 0.65 -7.82 -6.63
CA PRO A 25 -0.16 -9.02 -6.43
C PRO A 25 -1.52 -8.92 -7.14
N TRP A 26 -1.55 -8.27 -8.30
CA TRP A 26 -2.71 -8.17 -9.16
C TRP A 26 -2.39 -8.77 -10.52
N ALA A 27 -3.44 -9.27 -11.15
CA ALA A 27 -3.48 -9.56 -12.57
C ALA A 27 -4.58 -8.72 -13.20
N LEU A 28 -4.37 -8.39 -14.48
CA LEU A 28 -5.24 -7.53 -15.26
C LEU A 28 -5.58 -8.20 -16.58
N ALA A 29 -6.84 -8.06 -17.00
CA ALA A 29 -7.29 -8.32 -18.36
C ALA A 29 -7.90 -7.04 -18.91
N LEU A 30 -7.48 -6.69 -20.11
CA LEU A 30 -7.90 -5.49 -20.81
C LEU A 30 -8.43 -5.94 -22.18
N ASP A 31 -9.62 -5.47 -22.52
CA ASP A 31 -10.20 -5.58 -23.86
C ASP A 31 -10.73 -4.21 -24.31
N ASP A 32 -11.52 -4.17 -25.38
CA ASP A 32 -12.02 -2.90 -25.94
C ASP A 32 -13.11 -2.26 -25.07
N ASP A 33 -13.75 -3.03 -24.18
CA ASP A 33 -14.94 -2.60 -23.44
C ASP A 33 -14.66 -2.43 -21.94
N GLU A 34 -13.71 -3.18 -21.37
CA GLU A 34 -13.46 -3.15 -19.93
C GLU A 34 -12.02 -3.48 -19.49
N LEU A 35 -11.70 -3.02 -18.28
CA LEU A 35 -10.57 -3.46 -17.47
C LEU A 35 -11.07 -4.35 -16.34
N ARG A 36 -10.54 -5.58 -16.24
CA ARG A 36 -10.80 -6.52 -15.15
C ARG A 36 -9.55 -6.70 -14.29
N LEU A 37 -9.72 -6.72 -12.97
CA LEU A 37 -8.65 -6.93 -12.00
C LEU A 37 -9.00 -8.03 -10.99
N TRP A 38 -8.02 -8.85 -10.65
CA TRP A 38 -8.09 -9.83 -9.56
C TRP A 38 -6.77 -9.91 -8.80
N VAL A 39 -6.82 -10.47 -7.60
CA VAL A 39 -5.62 -10.73 -6.80
C VAL A 39 -4.92 -11.96 -7.36
N ASP A 40 -3.64 -11.82 -7.68
CA ASP A 40 -2.78 -12.94 -8.00
C ASP A 40 -2.22 -13.52 -6.69
N HIS A 41 -2.87 -14.57 -6.19
CA HIS A 41 -2.52 -15.21 -4.92
C HIS A 41 -1.11 -15.81 -4.92
N THR A 42 -0.53 -16.08 -6.08
CA THR A 42 0.84 -16.62 -6.22
C THR A 42 1.93 -15.58 -5.88
N LYS A 43 1.57 -14.29 -5.89
CA LYS A 43 2.46 -13.16 -5.60
C LYS A 43 2.30 -12.61 -4.18
N SER A 44 1.52 -13.29 -3.34
CA SER A 44 1.32 -12.93 -1.94
C SER A 44 2.43 -13.51 -1.05
N SER A 45 2.67 -12.91 0.12
CA SER A 45 3.63 -13.39 1.11
C SER A 45 2.95 -13.86 2.39
N THR A 46 3.67 -14.57 3.25
CA THR A 46 3.13 -15.03 4.54
C THR A 46 2.73 -13.87 5.45
N LEU A 47 3.29 -12.67 5.24
CA LEU A 47 2.90 -11.47 5.97
C LEU A 47 1.52 -10.94 5.56
N ASP A 48 1.05 -11.27 4.36
CA ASP A 48 -0.24 -10.80 3.85
C ASP A 48 -1.42 -11.67 4.33
N GLN A 49 -1.69 -11.54 5.63
CA GLN A 49 -2.71 -12.31 6.33
C GLN A 49 -4.11 -12.03 5.78
N GLY A 50 -4.65 -13.01 5.05
CA GLY A 50 -5.96 -12.94 4.41
C GLY A 50 -5.99 -12.03 3.17
N PHE A 51 -4.85 -11.84 2.51
CA PHE A 51 -4.66 -11.06 1.29
C PHE A 51 -5.01 -9.56 1.43
N ARG A 52 -5.03 -9.04 2.66
CA ARG A 52 -5.42 -7.66 2.96
C ARG A 52 -4.50 -6.64 2.27
N GLY A 53 -3.19 -6.90 2.29
CA GLY A 53 -2.20 -6.10 1.58
C GLY A 53 -2.42 -6.17 0.08
N SER A 54 -2.62 -7.37 -0.46
CA SER A 54 -2.88 -7.60 -1.89
C SER A 54 -4.13 -6.87 -2.38
N TYR A 55 -5.25 -6.96 -1.66
CA TYR A 55 -6.46 -6.22 -2.03
C TYR A 55 -6.29 -4.70 -1.90
N THR A 56 -5.54 -4.23 -0.90
CA THR A 56 -5.25 -2.80 -0.77
C THR A 56 -4.40 -2.32 -1.95
N ALA A 57 -3.46 -3.15 -2.41
CA ALA A 57 -2.62 -2.89 -3.57
C ALA A 57 -3.42 -2.91 -4.88
N LEU A 58 -4.36 -3.87 -5.03
CA LEU A 58 -5.32 -3.90 -6.14
C LEU A 58 -6.22 -2.65 -6.17
N GLY A 59 -6.67 -2.17 -5.00
CA GLY A 59 -7.40 -0.91 -4.89
C GLY A 59 -6.58 0.29 -5.37
N ALA A 60 -5.28 0.33 -5.06
CA ALA A 60 -4.38 1.35 -5.59
C ALA A 60 -4.18 1.24 -7.11
N ALA A 61 -4.06 0.02 -7.64
CA ALA A 61 -4.01 -0.24 -9.10
C ALA A 61 -5.27 0.27 -9.80
N LEU A 62 -6.45 -0.03 -9.25
CA LEU A 62 -7.73 0.47 -9.77
C LEU A 62 -7.83 2.01 -9.69
N LEU A 63 -7.37 2.64 -8.61
CA LEU A 63 -7.37 4.10 -8.49
C LEU A 63 -6.50 4.75 -9.58
N ASN A 64 -5.30 4.22 -9.81
CA ASN A 64 -4.43 4.71 -10.88
C ASN A 64 -5.07 4.51 -12.26
N ALA A 65 -5.68 3.34 -12.51
CA ALA A 65 -6.39 3.05 -13.74
C ALA A 65 -7.54 4.04 -13.99
N ARG A 66 -8.33 4.35 -12.97
CA ARG A 66 -9.42 5.35 -13.02
C ARG A 66 -8.90 6.75 -13.32
N ALA A 67 -7.78 7.14 -12.71
CA ALA A 67 -7.16 8.44 -12.96
C ALA A 67 -6.74 8.58 -14.43
N ALA A 68 -6.07 7.57 -14.99
CA ALA A 68 -5.74 7.52 -16.41
C ALA A 68 -6.99 7.48 -17.31
N ALA A 69 -7.99 6.65 -16.97
CA ALA A 69 -9.22 6.57 -17.73
C ALA A 69 -9.95 7.92 -17.79
N SER A 70 -10.00 8.67 -16.68
CA SER A 70 -10.58 10.01 -16.65
C SER A 70 -9.79 10.99 -17.52
N ALA A 71 -8.45 10.97 -17.46
CA ALA A 71 -7.60 11.82 -18.29
C ALA A 71 -7.76 11.57 -19.80
N HIS A 72 -8.15 10.35 -20.19
CA HIS A 72 -8.41 9.97 -21.58
C HIS A 72 -9.90 9.96 -21.97
N ALA A 73 -10.81 10.46 -21.13
CA ALA A 73 -12.27 10.42 -21.36
C ALA A 73 -12.77 8.99 -21.68
N ARG A 74 -12.32 8.04 -20.86
CA ARG A 74 -12.65 6.60 -20.89
C ARG A 74 -13.16 6.07 -19.56
N LEU A 75 -13.36 6.93 -18.56
CA LEU A 75 -13.89 6.50 -17.27
C LEU A 75 -15.33 6.01 -17.45
N GLY A 76 -15.67 4.93 -16.77
CA GLY A 76 -17.01 4.35 -16.76
C GLY A 76 -17.29 3.60 -15.47
N PRO A 77 -18.45 2.92 -15.40
CA PRO A 77 -18.94 2.33 -14.17
C PRO A 77 -18.04 1.21 -13.67
N ILE A 78 -17.93 1.13 -12.34
CA ILE A 78 -17.11 0.14 -11.64
C ILE A 78 -18.00 -0.82 -10.87
N ALA A 79 -17.80 -2.11 -11.10
CA ALA A 79 -18.45 -3.18 -10.36
C ALA A 79 -17.42 -3.92 -9.49
N PHE A 80 -17.72 -4.08 -8.21
CA PHE A 80 -16.95 -4.92 -7.30
C PHE A 80 -17.69 -6.22 -7.04
N LYS A 81 -16.97 -7.35 -7.05
CA LYS A 81 -17.49 -8.61 -6.54
C LYS A 81 -17.03 -8.82 -5.10
N PRO A 82 -17.95 -9.20 -4.19
CA PRO A 82 -17.57 -9.59 -2.84
C PRO A 82 -16.59 -10.77 -2.88
N ARG A 83 -15.60 -10.77 -1.98
CA ARG A 83 -14.70 -11.91 -1.80
C ARG A 83 -15.52 -13.16 -1.53
N THR A 84 -15.40 -14.17 -2.38
CA THR A 84 -15.85 -15.53 -2.07
C THR A 84 -14.71 -16.34 -1.49
N ASP A 85 -15.02 -17.27 -0.58
CA ASP A 85 -14.03 -18.11 0.11
C ASP A 85 -13.55 -19.26 -0.81
N GLY A 86 -13.08 -18.94 -2.02
CA GLY A 86 -12.42 -19.91 -2.89
C GLY A 86 -12.58 -19.65 -4.37
N HIS A 87 -11.61 -18.97 -4.97
CA HIS A 87 -10.93 -19.31 -6.23
C HIS A 87 -9.86 -18.26 -6.50
N ASP A 88 -8.69 -18.68 -6.98
CA ASP A 88 -7.54 -17.80 -7.21
C ASP A 88 -7.72 -16.86 -8.43
N ASP A 89 -8.81 -17.02 -9.20
CA ASP A 89 -9.08 -16.30 -10.47
C ASP A 89 -10.39 -15.48 -10.46
N GLU A 90 -10.98 -15.21 -9.29
CA GLU A 90 -12.22 -14.44 -9.25
C GLU A 90 -11.93 -12.94 -9.46
N VAL A 91 -12.48 -12.38 -10.55
CA VAL A 91 -12.48 -10.93 -10.82
C VAL A 91 -13.04 -10.18 -9.63
N VAL A 92 -12.20 -9.33 -9.02
CA VAL A 92 -12.52 -8.53 -7.83
C VAL A 92 -13.17 -7.22 -8.25
N ALA A 93 -12.65 -6.60 -9.31
CA ALA A 93 -13.14 -5.33 -9.83
C ALA A 93 -13.17 -5.35 -11.36
N THR A 94 -14.25 -4.82 -11.93
CA THR A 94 -14.40 -4.53 -13.35
C THR A 94 -14.70 -3.05 -13.51
N MET A 95 -13.96 -2.37 -14.39
CA MET A 95 -14.25 -1.01 -14.83
C MET A 95 -14.60 -1.05 -16.31
N ALA A 96 -15.86 -0.81 -16.64
CA ALA A 96 -16.25 -0.64 -18.04
C ALA A 96 -15.75 0.72 -18.55
N PHE A 97 -15.38 0.78 -19.83
CA PHE A 97 -15.02 2.03 -20.47
C PHE A 97 -16.28 2.81 -20.86
N GLY A 98 -16.22 4.12 -20.64
CA GLY A 98 -17.35 5.02 -20.87
C GLY A 98 -16.87 6.43 -21.22
N ASP A 99 -17.74 7.40 -20.99
CA ASP A 99 -17.50 8.82 -21.23
C ASP A 99 -17.71 9.68 -19.95
N GLU A 100 -17.64 9.04 -18.78
CA GLU A 100 -17.70 9.75 -17.50
C GLU A 100 -16.49 10.68 -17.36
N LEU A 101 -16.72 11.85 -16.75
CA LEU A 101 -15.68 12.85 -16.52
C LEU A 101 -15.57 13.17 -15.04
N ASP A 102 -14.40 12.90 -14.48
CA ASP A 102 -14.02 13.27 -13.13
C ASP A 102 -12.70 14.06 -13.20
N LEU A 103 -12.81 15.39 -13.11
CA LEU A 103 -11.66 16.28 -13.27
C LEU A 103 -10.63 16.12 -12.15
N ASP A 104 -11.07 15.77 -10.93
CA ASP A 104 -10.17 15.54 -9.80
C ASP A 104 -9.35 14.27 -10.03
N LEU A 105 -9.97 13.20 -10.57
CA LEU A 105 -9.25 11.99 -10.99
C LEU A 105 -8.32 12.25 -12.18
N ALA A 106 -8.73 13.07 -13.14
CA ALA A 106 -7.89 13.40 -14.28
C ALA A 106 -6.62 14.17 -13.85
N GLU A 107 -6.74 15.08 -12.88
CA GLU A 107 -5.58 15.77 -12.29
C GLU A 107 -4.61 14.79 -11.63
N LEU A 108 -5.14 13.78 -10.90
CA LEU A 108 -4.32 12.73 -10.26
C LEU A 108 -3.49 11.91 -11.26
N SER A 109 -3.93 11.77 -12.52
CA SER A 109 -3.22 11.00 -13.54
C SER A 109 -1.78 11.48 -13.72
N SER A 110 -1.56 12.80 -13.70
CA SER A 110 -0.23 13.40 -13.84
C SER A 110 0.72 13.01 -12.70
N TRP A 111 0.20 12.77 -11.49
CA TRP A 111 0.98 12.43 -10.30
C TRP A 111 1.31 10.93 -10.21
N VAL A 112 0.60 10.07 -10.95
CA VAL A 112 0.82 8.61 -10.90
C VAL A 112 2.25 8.24 -11.28
N ALA A 113 2.80 8.87 -12.31
CA ALA A 113 4.15 8.60 -12.81
C ALA A 113 5.27 9.19 -11.92
N ASP A 114 5.00 10.30 -11.23
CA ASP A 114 5.99 10.99 -10.39
C ASP A 114 6.07 10.42 -8.97
N ARG A 115 5.03 9.72 -8.53
CA ARG A 115 4.96 9.11 -7.20
C ARG A 115 5.99 8.00 -7.04
N HIS A 116 6.76 8.09 -5.96
CA HIS A 116 7.66 7.03 -5.51
C HIS A 116 7.53 6.83 -3.99
N THR A 117 8.00 5.70 -3.47
CA THR A 117 8.11 5.49 -2.03
C THR A 117 9.43 6.08 -1.56
N ASN A 118 9.37 7.13 -0.74
CA ASN A 118 10.54 7.74 -0.13
C ASN A 118 10.84 7.08 1.22
N ARG A 119 12.06 6.55 1.37
CA ARG A 119 12.53 5.86 2.59
C ARG A 119 13.62 6.59 3.35
N LYS A 120 13.89 7.84 2.96
CA LYS A 120 14.84 8.69 3.69
C LYS A 120 14.33 8.95 5.10
N PRO A 121 15.22 9.06 6.09
CA PRO A 121 14.85 9.52 7.42
C PRO A 121 14.08 10.84 7.34
N GLY A 122 12.99 10.93 8.09
CA GLY A 122 12.17 12.14 8.14
C GLY A 122 12.74 13.17 9.11
N GLU A 123 12.19 14.39 9.03
CA GLU A 123 12.31 15.38 10.10
C GLU A 123 10.91 15.55 10.72
N PRO A 124 10.71 15.22 12.01
CA PRO A 124 9.41 15.36 12.65
C PRO A 124 8.92 16.80 12.62
N ALA A 125 7.72 17.01 12.06
CA ALA A 125 7.03 18.28 12.02
C ALA A 125 5.58 18.12 12.50
N VAL A 126 4.99 19.23 12.95
CA VAL A 126 3.57 19.26 13.28
C VAL A 126 2.77 19.13 11.99
N VAL A 127 1.94 18.09 11.90
CA VAL A 127 0.98 17.94 10.81
C VAL A 127 -0.19 18.87 11.05
N ALA A 128 -0.46 19.75 10.08
CA ALA A 128 -1.59 20.67 10.17
C ALA A 128 -2.92 19.91 10.28
N PRO A 129 -3.88 20.36 11.12
CA PRO A 129 -5.19 19.70 11.23
C PRO A 129 -5.91 19.57 9.88
N ALA A 130 -5.79 20.58 9.01
CA ALA A 130 -6.35 20.54 7.65
C ALA A 130 -5.79 19.38 6.81
N THR A 131 -4.50 19.05 6.96
CA THR A 131 -3.89 17.90 6.28
C THR A 131 -4.44 16.58 6.79
N VAL A 132 -4.66 16.46 8.11
CA VAL A 132 -5.27 15.25 8.71
C VAL A 132 -6.69 15.04 8.19
N GLU A 133 -7.49 16.11 8.14
CA GLU A 133 -8.86 16.05 7.61
C GLU A 133 -8.87 15.78 6.10
N ALA A 134 -7.92 16.32 5.33
CA ALA A 134 -7.78 16.01 3.91
C ALA A 134 -7.48 14.51 3.67
N LEU A 135 -6.61 13.90 4.48
CA LEU A 135 -6.32 12.47 4.41
C LEU A 135 -7.55 11.62 4.74
N ARG A 136 -8.31 12.00 5.77
CA ARG A 136 -9.56 11.32 6.14
C ARG A 136 -10.62 11.43 5.05
N ALA A 137 -10.81 12.63 4.50
CA ALA A 137 -11.74 12.88 3.41
C ALA A 137 -11.35 12.10 2.15
N ALA A 138 -10.06 12.04 1.81
CA ALA A 138 -9.57 11.26 0.68
C ALA A 138 -9.88 9.76 0.84
N ALA A 139 -9.63 9.19 2.02
CA ALA A 139 -9.99 7.80 2.29
C ALA A 139 -11.52 7.57 2.25
N ALA A 140 -12.31 8.50 2.78
CA ALA A 140 -13.76 8.40 2.80
C ALA A 140 -14.39 8.45 1.40
N ARG A 141 -13.84 9.25 0.47
CA ARG A 141 -14.28 9.26 -0.94
C ARG A 141 -14.16 7.89 -1.61
N GLU A 142 -13.14 7.12 -1.22
CA GLU A 142 -12.91 5.75 -1.70
C GLU A 142 -13.61 4.68 -0.85
N GLY A 143 -14.55 5.06 0.02
CA GLY A 143 -15.27 4.13 0.91
C GLY A 143 -14.42 3.52 2.02
N GLY A 144 -13.24 4.09 2.27
CA GLY A 144 -12.30 3.69 3.31
C GLY A 144 -12.29 4.60 4.53
N ALA A 145 -11.37 4.32 5.46
CA ALA A 145 -11.12 5.16 6.63
C ALA A 145 -9.62 5.26 6.87
N ALA A 146 -9.15 6.47 7.18
CA ALA A 146 -7.77 6.73 7.57
C ALA A 146 -7.69 7.10 9.05
N HIS A 147 -6.96 6.31 9.83
CA HIS A 147 -6.57 6.65 11.19
C HIS A 147 -5.17 7.26 11.16
N VAL A 148 -5.09 8.56 11.43
CA VAL A 148 -3.83 9.32 11.38
C VAL A 148 -3.32 9.52 12.79
N VAL A 149 -2.20 8.88 13.11
CA VAL A 149 -1.50 8.96 14.39
C VAL A 149 -0.43 10.03 14.31
N THR A 150 -0.59 11.09 15.11
CA THR A 150 0.38 12.21 15.20
C THR A 150 0.99 12.34 16.60
N HIS A 151 0.38 11.71 17.61
CA HIS A 151 0.85 11.80 18.99
C HIS A 151 2.17 11.05 19.16
N ARG A 152 3.17 11.73 19.73
CA ARG A 152 4.57 11.25 19.78
C ARG A 152 4.73 9.96 20.57
N GLU A 153 4.03 9.82 21.69
CA GLU A 153 4.05 8.60 22.50
C GLU A 153 3.47 7.41 21.73
N THR A 154 2.38 7.62 20.99
CA THR A 154 1.74 6.58 20.19
C THR A 154 2.62 6.19 19.00
N LEU A 155 3.27 7.16 18.35
CA LEU A 155 4.26 6.89 17.31
C LEU A 155 5.43 6.06 17.86
N GLY A 156 5.93 6.36 19.06
CA GLY A 156 6.95 5.56 19.73
C GLY A 156 6.50 4.12 20.01
N ALA A 157 5.28 3.94 20.53
CA ALA A 157 4.72 2.61 20.75
C ALA A 157 4.56 1.82 19.44
N CYS A 158 4.09 2.47 18.37
CA CYS A 158 4.03 1.87 17.04
C CYS A 158 5.43 1.50 16.53
N ALA A 159 6.41 2.39 16.68
CA ALA A 159 7.79 2.15 16.26
C ALA A 159 8.37 0.90 16.92
N THR A 160 8.19 0.73 18.23
CA THR A 160 8.62 -0.47 18.96
C THR A 160 7.94 -1.73 18.43
N ALA A 161 6.61 -1.71 18.25
CA ALA A 161 5.88 -2.88 17.77
C ALA A 161 6.28 -3.29 16.34
N LEU A 162 6.53 -2.30 15.47
CA LEU A 162 6.93 -2.52 14.08
C LEU A 162 8.38 -3.03 14.00
N ALA A 163 9.28 -2.48 14.81
CA ALA A 163 10.66 -2.94 14.92
C ALA A 163 10.76 -4.39 15.42
N GLU A 164 9.95 -4.77 16.40
CA GLU A 164 9.88 -6.16 16.85
C GLU A 164 9.31 -7.09 15.77
N SER A 165 8.34 -6.62 14.96
CA SER A 165 7.84 -7.38 13.82
C SER A 165 8.94 -7.65 12.78
N ASP A 166 9.75 -6.64 12.44
CA ASP A 166 10.87 -6.81 11.53
C ASP A 166 11.95 -7.73 12.10
N ARG A 167 12.27 -7.60 13.38
CA ARG A 167 13.18 -8.52 14.07
C ARG A 167 12.68 -9.97 13.95
N LEU A 168 11.40 -10.22 14.21
CA LEU A 168 10.81 -11.56 14.04
C LEU A 168 10.86 -12.02 12.59
N ARG A 169 10.63 -11.12 11.63
CA ARG A 169 10.73 -11.42 10.19
C ARG A 169 12.13 -11.88 9.80
N TYR A 170 13.18 -11.22 10.28
CA TYR A 170 14.57 -11.64 10.03
C TYR A 170 14.95 -12.96 10.72
N LEU A 171 14.45 -13.20 11.93
CA LEU A 171 14.84 -14.36 12.75
C LEU A 171 14.05 -15.63 12.45
N THR A 172 12.94 -15.51 11.72
CA THR A 172 12.07 -16.63 11.33
C THR A 172 12.49 -17.15 9.96
N PRO A 173 12.96 -18.42 9.82
CA PRO A 173 13.63 -18.88 8.60
C PRO A 173 12.83 -18.70 7.29
N TRP A 174 11.53 -18.99 7.30
CA TRP A 174 10.71 -18.85 6.09
C TRP A 174 10.39 -17.39 5.77
N LEU A 175 10.14 -16.54 6.79
CA LEU A 175 9.92 -15.11 6.60
C LEU A 175 11.20 -14.40 6.15
N HIS A 176 12.35 -14.86 6.62
CA HIS A 176 13.65 -14.39 6.16
C HIS A 176 13.86 -14.72 4.69
N ALA A 177 13.59 -15.97 4.29
CA ALA A 177 13.69 -16.37 2.89
C ALA A 177 12.76 -15.55 1.98
N GLU A 178 11.52 -15.28 2.42
CA GLU A 178 10.58 -14.40 1.72
C GLU A 178 11.10 -12.94 1.64
N LEU A 179 11.59 -12.38 2.75
CA LEU A 179 12.18 -11.03 2.73
C LEU A 179 13.37 -10.94 1.76
N MET A 180 14.27 -11.93 1.77
CA MET A 180 15.41 -11.94 0.87
C MET A 180 15.00 -12.09 -0.59
N SER A 181 13.91 -12.82 -0.88
CA SER A 181 13.39 -12.96 -2.23
C SER A 181 12.64 -11.73 -2.74
N GLU A 182 12.27 -10.79 -1.87
CA GLU A 182 11.70 -9.49 -2.26
C GLU A 182 12.78 -8.49 -2.68
N LEU A 183 13.99 -8.58 -2.14
CA LEU A 183 15.08 -7.67 -2.47
C LEU A 183 15.62 -7.94 -3.89
N ARG A 184 16.10 -6.88 -4.55
CA ARG A 184 16.66 -6.92 -5.91
C ARG A 184 17.98 -6.19 -5.98
N TRP A 185 18.99 -6.85 -6.55
CA TRP A 185 20.35 -6.36 -6.70
C TRP A 185 20.59 -5.93 -8.15
N PRO A 186 20.76 -4.62 -8.41
CA PRO A 186 20.98 -4.09 -9.75
C PRO A 186 22.18 -4.73 -10.45
N GLY A 187 21.99 -5.13 -11.70
CA GLY A 187 23.00 -5.83 -12.51
C GLY A 187 23.03 -7.36 -12.29
N HIS A 188 22.25 -7.87 -11.34
CA HIS A 188 22.02 -9.29 -11.14
C HIS A 188 20.56 -9.67 -11.36
N ASP A 189 19.65 -8.94 -10.71
CA ASP A 189 18.21 -9.21 -10.74
C ASP A 189 17.46 -8.29 -11.70
N ALA A 190 16.32 -8.80 -12.15
CA ALA A 190 15.29 -8.04 -12.84
C ALA A 190 14.64 -7.05 -11.84
N LEU A 191 14.41 -5.80 -12.26
CA LEU A 191 13.95 -4.72 -11.37
C LEU A 191 12.46 -4.38 -11.54
N GLU A 192 11.75 -5.13 -12.38
CA GLU A 192 10.34 -4.95 -12.69
C GLU A 192 9.45 -5.25 -11.48
N SER A 193 9.88 -6.15 -10.60
CA SER A 193 9.21 -6.49 -9.33
C SER A 193 10.23 -6.68 -8.20
N GLY A 194 9.78 -6.57 -6.95
CA GLY A 194 10.70 -6.56 -5.82
C GLY A 194 11.28 -5.17 -5.52
N ILE A 195 12.05 -5.08 -4.45
CA ILE A 195 12.61 -3.83 -3.93
C ILE A 195 14.07 -3.73 -4.37
N ASP A 196 14.35 -2.81 -5.29
CA ASP A 196 15.73 -2.42 -5.60
C ASP A 196 16.43 -1.91 -4.32
N VAL A 197 17.49 -2.58 -3.92
CA VAL A 197 18.25 -2.27 -2.70
C VAL A 197 18.80 -0.83 -2.65
N ARG A 198 18.95 -0.16 -3.80
CA ARG A 198 19.34 1.26 -3.87
C ARG A 198 18.24 2.19 -3.36
N THR A 199 16.96 1.79 -3.52
CA THR A 199 15.78 2.57 -3.11
C THR A 199 15.44 2.40 -1.62
N LEU A 200 16.21 1.57 -0.91
CA LEU A 200 16.09 1.45 0.54
C LEU A 200 16.66 2.68 1.26
N GLU A 201 17.38 3.58 0.57
CA GLU A 201 17.91 4.83 1.14
C GLU A 201 18.80 4.57 2.37
N LEU A 202 19.61 3.51 2.30
CA LEU A 202 20.50 3.08 3.38
C LEU A 202 21.82 3.87 3.35
N ASP A 203 22.39 4.17 4.51
CA ASP A 203 23.76 4.66 4.64
C ASP A 203 24.80 3.53 4.52
N ALA A 204 26.09 3.84 4.74
CA ALA A 204 27.16 2.83 4.64
C ALA A 204 27.10 1.76 5.75
N ALA A 205 26.74 2.16 6.98
CA ALA A 205 26.63 1.26 8.11
C ALA A 205 25.40 0.35 7.98
N GLU A 206 24.27 0.90 7.56
CA GLU A 206 23.03 0.18 7.29
C GLU A 206 23.18 -0.82 6.15
N ARG A 207 23.89 -0.46 5.07
CA ARG A 207 24.24 -1.43 4.00
C ARG A 207 25.08 -2.59 4.53
N ALA A 208 26.04 -2.32 5.42
CA ALA A 208 26.84 -3.37 6.05
C ALA A 208 25.98 -4.27 6.95
N LYS A 209 25.06 -3.69 7.72
CA LYS A 209 24.06 -4.45 8.51
C LYS A 209 23.21 -5.33 7.60
N LEU A 210 22.70 -4.81 6.49
CA LEU A 210 21.90 -5.58 5.52
C LEU A 210 22.70 -6.76 4.93
N ALA A 211 23.97 -6.56 4.58
CA ALA A 211 24.83 -7.63 4.06
C ALA A 211 25.05 -8.78 5.08
N VAL A 212 25.00 -8.48 6.38
CA VAL A 212 24.99 -9.51 7.43
C VAL A 212 23.59 -10.11 7.59
N ALA A 213 22.55 -9.27 7.53
CA ALA A 213 21.17 -9.70 7.68
C ALA A 213 20.69 -10.64 6.56
N THR A 214 21.31 -10.60 5.38
CA THR A 214 20.99 -11.53 4.27
C THR A 214 21.47 -12.96 4.51
N ARG A 215 22.35 -13.17 5.50
CA ARG A 215 22.92 -14.49 5.82
C ARG A 215 22.00 -15.30 6.73
N ALA A 216 21.31 -16.28 6.17
CA ALA A 216 20.41 -17.17 6.90
C ALA A 216 21.11 -17.95 8.04
N ASP A 217 22.38 -18.33 7.86
CA ASP A 217 23.18 -18.98 8.89
C ASP A 217 23.44 -18.05 10.09
N VAL A 218 23.69 -16.77 9.85
CA VAL A 218 23.83 -15.76 10.90
C VAL A 218 22.50 -15.52 11.60
N MET A 219 21.39 -15.40 10.87
CA MET A 219 20.06 -15.21 11.46
C MET A 219 19.66 -16.40 12.34
N ALA A 220 20.02 -17.62 11.95
CA ALA A 220 19.81 -18.81 12.77
C ALA A 220 20.56 -18.74 14.10
N HIS A 221 21.81 -18.26 14.11
CA HIS A 221 22.56 -18.04 15.34
C HIS A 221 21.96 -16.93 16.21
N LEU A 222 21.58 -15.79 15.62
CA LEU A 222 20.93 -14.71 16.36
C LEU A 222 19.61 -15.18 17.00
N SER A 223 18.81 -15.95 16.27
CA SER A 223 17.56 -16.54 16.75
C SER A 223 17.82 -17.49 17.93
N ALA A 224 18.81 -18.39 17.82
CA ALA A 224 19.18 -19.33 18.88
C ALA A 224 19.70 -18.65 20.16
N TRP A 225 20.25 -17.43 20.05
CA TRP A 225 20.75 -16.65 21.17
C TRP A 225 19.75 -15.64 21.73
N ASP A 226 18.53 -15.57 21.17
CA ASP A 226 17.57 -14.50 21.43
C ASP A 226 18.17 -13.08 21.21
N ALA A 227 19.13 -12.98 20.28
CA ALA A 227 19.82 -11.76 19.90
C ALA A 227 19.22 -11.15 18.63
N GLY A 228 19.69 -9.96 18.22
CA GLY A 228 19.20 -9.28 17.01
C GLY A 228 18.25 -8.12 17.27
N ALA A 229 18.32 -7.47 18.43
CA ALA A 229 17.56 -6.24 18.73
C ALA A 229 17.78 -5.13 17.67
N ALA A 230 18.98 -5.05 17.09
CA ALA A 230 19.32 -4.07 16.06
C ALA A 230 18.62 -4.32 14.71
N LEU A 231 17.99 -5.48 14.49
CA LEU A 231 17.34 -5.81 13.20
C LEU A 231 16.09 -4.95 12.92
N GLY A 232 15.47 -4.40 13.97
CA GLY A 232 14.33 -3.47 13.86
C GLY A 232 14.69 -1.99 13.97
N GLU A 233 15.96 -1.64 14.21
CA GLU A 233 16.40 -0.27 14.53
C GLU A 233 16.04 0.73 13.42
N ILE A 234 16.29 0.38 12.16
CA ILE A 234 15.99 1.24 11.00
C ILE A 234 14.50 1.58 10.93
N THR A 235 13.63 0.58 11.12
CA THR A 235 12.17 0.78 11.10
C THR A 235 11.74 1.63 12.29
N HIS A 236 12.28 1.39 13.48
CA HIS A 236 12.01 2.21 14.65
C HIS A 236 12.37 3.68 14.39
N GLU A 237 13.59 3.95 13.94
CA GLU A 237 14.10 5.29 13.65
C GLU A 237 13.26 6.01 12.57
N ARG A 238 12.86 5.31 11.51
CA ARG A 238 12.00 5.87 10.45
C ARG A 238 10.61 6.23 10.96
N VAL A 239 10.00 5.37 11.78
CA VAL A 239 8.67 5.66 12.36
C VAL A 239 8.76 6.80 13.37
N VAL A 240 9.77 6.82 14.23
CA VAL A 240 9.96 7.93 15.18
C VAL A 240 10.30 9.23 14.47
N SER A 241 11.10 9.20 13.40
CA SER A 241 11.44 10.40 12.62
C SER A 241 10.29 10.91 11.72
N SER A 242 9.20 10.15 11.59
CA SER A 242 8.00 10.57 10.87
C SER A 242 7.20 11.64 11.61
N SER A 243 6.45 12.44 10.84
CA SER A 243 5.48 13.40 11.37
C SER A 243 4.14 12.76 11.74
N ALA A 244 3.76 11.68 11.03
CA ALA A 244 2.55 10.92 11.29
C ALA A 244 2.66 9.50 10.73
N LEU A 245 1.88 8.59 11.31
CA LEU A 245 1.64 7.25 10.79
C LEU A 245 0.16 7.13 10.40
N VAL A 246 -0.13 6.58 9.22
CA VAL A 246 -1.51 6.34 8.78
C VAL A 246 -1.79 4.85 8.79
N SER A 247 -2.87 4.45 9.43
CA SER A 247 -3.36 3.07 9.42
C SER A 247 -4.83 3.01 9.02
N ARG A 248 -5.24 1.87 8.47
CA ARG A 248 -6.65 1.58 8.24
C ARG A 248 -7.22 0.89 9.48
N PRO A 249 -8.26 1.42 10.13
CA PRO A 249 -8.87 0.74 11.27
C PRO A 249 -9.49 -0.58 10.81
N ASN A 250 -9.24 -1.65 11.57
CA ASN A 250 -9.99 -2.89 11.41
C ASN A 250 -11.47 -2.65 11.77
N ALA A 251 -12.38 -3.34 11.09
CA ALA A 251 -13.75 -3.46 11.58
C ALA A 251 -13.71 -4.04 13.02
N PRO A 252 -14.55 -3.53 13.95
CA PRO A 252 -14.40 -3.81 15.38
C PRO A 252 -14.50 -5.32 15.71
N ALA A 253 -13.64 -5.75 16.65
CA ALA A 253 -13.53 -7.14 17.11
C ALA A 253 -14.80 -7.71 17.79
N SER A 254 -15.76 -6.87 18.18
CA SER A 254 -17.07 -7.31 18.69
C SER A 254 -17.93 -8.03 17.64
N ALA A 255 -17.62 -7.84 16.35
CA ALA A 255 -18.16 -8.68 15.27
C ALA A 255 -17.47 -10.06 15.23
N CYS A 256 -16.25 -10.16 15.75
CA CYS A 256 -15.34 -11.31 15.59
C CYS A 256 -15.53 -12.42 16.63
N SER A 257 -16.03 -12.10 17.84
CA SER A 257 -16.09 -13.08 18.94
C SER A 257 -17.31 -14.00 18.96
N ARG A 258 -18.27 -13.86 18.03
CA ARG A 258 -19.51 -14.68 18.04
C ARG A 258 -19.78 -15.53 16.81
N SER A 259 -18.83 -15.64 15.86
CA SER A 259 -19.08 -16.55 14.75
C SER A 259 -17.80 -17.04 14.08
N ARG A 260 -17.77 -18.32 13.67
CA ARG A 260 -16.84 -18.84 12.65
C ARG A 260 -17.07 -18.19 11.25
N ARG A 261 -17.69 -17.01 11.22
CA ARG A 261 -18.31 -16.31 10.09
C ARG A 261 -17.73 -14.89 9.94
N CYS A 262 -16.49 -14.67 10.38
CA CYS A 262 -15.74 -13.41 10.17
C CYS A 262 -14.71 -13.49 9.02
N ARG A 263 -14.86 -14.46 8.12
CA ARG A 263 -14.14 -14.47 6.83
C ARG A 263 -14.88 -13.72 5.71
N SER A 264 -16.08 -13.22 5.95
CA SER A 264 -16.94 -12.66 4.90
C SER A 264 -17.55 -11.30 5.29
N THR A 265 -16.72 -10.32 5.66
CA THR A 265 -17.20 -8.93 5.69
C THR A 265 -17.07 -8.38 4.26
N PRO A 266 -18.19 -8.10 3.55
CA PRO A 266 -18.12 -7.55 2.22
C PRO A 266 -17.49 -6.15 2.27
N TRP A 267 -16.78 -5.81 1.19
CA TRP A 267 -16.43 -4.44 0.88
C TRP A 267 -17.71 -3.59 0.88
N PRO A 268 -17.71 -2.37 1.44
CA PRO A 268 -18.81 -1.46 1.19
C PRO A 268 -18.83 -1.18 -0.30
N THR A 269 -19.85 -1.69 -0.99
CA THR A 269 -20.20 -1.25 -2.33
C THR A 269 -20.44 0.25 -2.28
N PRO A 270 -19.77 1.09 -3.09
CA PRO A 270 -20.16 2.48 -3.22
C PRO A 270 -21.59 2.51 -3.74
N THR A 271 -22.53 3.01 -2.93
CA THR A 271 -23.86 3.36 -3.41
C THR A 271 -23.69 4.47 -4.44
N THR A 272 -23.92 4.13 -5.71
CA THR A 272 -24.17 5.09 -6.78
C THR A 272 -25.26 6.04 -6.32
N SER A 273 -24.92 7.32 -6.18
CA SER A 273 -25.92 8.39 -6.06
C SER A 273 -25.66 9.38 -7.18
N PRO A 274 -26.69 9.77 -7.95
CA PRO A 274 -26.54 10.63 -9.11
C PRO A 274 -26.41 12.09 -8.68
N SER A 275 -25.62 12.85 -9.43
CA SER A 275 -25.82 14.28 -9.71
C SER A 275 -26.32 15.14 -8.54
N SER A 276 -25.41 15.87 -7.89
CA SER A 276 -25.73 17.23 -7.47
C SER A 276 -24.49 18.12 -7.52
N ALA A 277 -24.54 19.06 -8.46
CA ALA A 277 -23.67 20.21 -8.50
C ALA A 277 -23.81 21.02 -7.21
N LEU A 278 -22.69 21.29 -6.53
CA LEU A 278 -22.55 22.44 -5.65
C LEU A 278 -21.20 23.08 -5.97
N SER A 279 -21.31 24.16 -6.76
CA SER A 279 -20.27 25.16 -6.94
C SER A 279 -20.02 25.85 -5.61
N GLU A 280 -18.80 25.76 -5.08
CA GLU A 280 -18.22 26.86 -4.29
C GLU A 280 -16.74 27.04 -4.68
N HIS A 281 -16.50 28.10 -5.45
CA HIS A 281 -15.20 28.72 -5.61
C HIS A 281 -14.58 29.00 -4.25
N HIS A 282 -13.36 28.54 -3.98
CA HIS A 282 -12.31 29.33 -3.33
C HIS A 282 -10.95 28.94 -3.91
N SER A 283 -10.41 29.87 -4.69
CA SER A 283 -9.00 29.95 -5.07
C SER A 283 -8.12 29.78 -3.83
N CYS A 284 -7.48 28.62 -3.66
CA CYS A 284 -6.36 28.48 -2.73
C CYS A 284 -5.06 28.37 -3.52
N ALA A 285 -4.18 29.31 -3.20
CA ALA A 285 -3.00 29.68 -3.93
C ALA A 285 -2.02 28.52 -4.17
N ARG A 286 -1.34 28.61 -5.31
CA ARG A 286 0.00 28.07 -5.53
C ARG A 286 0.85 28.36 -4.29
N SER A 287 1.03 27.38 -3.42
CA SER A 287 2.00 27.44 -2.35
C SER A 287 2.63 26.05 -2.23
N THR A 288 3.93 26.07 -2.43
CA THR A 288 4.91 24.99 -2.30
C THR A 288 4.72 24.19 -1.02
N SER A 289 4.06 23.03 -1.12
CA SER A 289 4.25 21.86 -0.25
C SER A 289 3.34 20.73 -0.76
N GLY A 290 3.72 20.16 -1.90
CA GLY A 290 3.13 18.93 -2.42
C GLY A 290 3.49 17.76 -1.52
N CYS A 291 2.73 17.55 -0.45
CA CYS A 291 2.73 16.28 0.27
C CYS A 291 1.85 15.30 -0.51
N ALA A 292 2.40 14.77 -1.60
CA ALA A 292 1.95 13.49 -2.12
C ALA A 292 2.15 12.47 -0.99
N ALA A 293 1.05 11.91 -0.49
CA ALA A 293 1.08 10.91 0.57
C ALA A 293 1.92 9.71 0.08
N CYS A 294 3.18 9.67 0.49
CA CYS A 294 4.07 8.53 0.31
C CYS A 294 3.62 7.46 1.31
N TRP A 295 2.78 6.54 0.85
CA TRP A 295 2.50 5.31 1.57
C TRP A 295 3.78 4.46 1.52
N ASP A 296 4.53 4.40 2.63
CA ASP A 296 5.55 3.37 2.81
C ASP A 296 4.84 2.10 3.30
N TRP A 297 4.82 1.09 2.42
CA TRP A 297 4.12 -0.18 2.63
C TRP A 297 4.86 -1.15 3.54
N ALA A 298 5.96 -0.72 4.17
CA ALA A 298 6.75 -1.55 5.06
C ALA A 298 5.97 -2.02 6.31
N THR A 299 4.84 -1.39 6.67
CA THR A 299 4.20 -1.65 7.97
C THR A 299 2.68 -1.75 7.92
N VAL A 300 2.18 -2.71 7.14
CA VAL A 300 0.92 -3.40 7.45
C VAL A 300 1.25 -4.74 8.11
N SER A 301 1.95 -4.67 9.24
CA SER A 301 2.04 -5.81 10.17
C SER A 301 0.73 -5.84 10.96
N SER A 302 -0.10 -6.83 10.70
CA SER A 302 -1.30 -7.12 11.48
C SER A 302 -0.92 -7.72 12.85
N SER A 303 -0.28 -6.90 13.70
CA SER A 303 -0.01 -7.26 15.09
C SER A 303 -1.18 -6.86 15.96
N CYS A 304 -2.22 -7.70 16.03
CA CYS A 304 -3.05 -7.90 17.22
C CYS A 304 -4.15 -8.94 16.92
N CYS A 305 -3.80 -10.22 17.02
CA CYS A 305 -4.72 -11.32 17.29
C CYS A 305 -3.94 -12.60 17.67
N CYS A 306 -3.07 -12.51 18.67
CA CYS A 306 -2.50 -13.69 19.36
C CYS A 306 -2.11 -13.29 20.79
N CYS A 307 -3.10 -13.06 21.65
CA CYS A 307 -2.96 -13.32 23.07
C CYS A 307 -4.07 -14.32 23.43
N GLY A 308 -3.65 -15.49 23.92
CA GLY A 308 -4.55 -16.45 24.54
C GLY A 308 -5.14 -15.91 25.84
#